data_AF-A0A3R9VAM1-F1
#
_entry.id   AF-A0A3R9VAM1-F1
#
_cell.length_a   1.000
_cell.length_b   1.000
_cell.length_c   1.000
_cell.angle_alpha   90.00
_cell.angle_beta   90.00
_cell.angle_gamma   90.00
#
_symmetry.space_group_name_H-M   'P 1'
#
loop_
_entity.id
_entity.type
_entity.pdbx_description
1 polymer ?
#
loop_
_entity_poly.entity_id
_entity_poly.type
_entity_poly.pdbx_seq_one_letter_code
_entity_poly.pdbx_strand_id
1 'polypeptide(L)'
;MDTLEAEYTNVLAHINGLQPVPGAPWLEFKRRKLQELNDEYRAIKLTMQGYANPRLLLNAPYPAACKAYVRGLAAANDSLIRADWQQLVREQQRNNSIPESLQERFEQEAAAPDWHGHAQVALISFGWWNCINETIRRAEPTEQLYRQYEQLFIGVQSECEDVE
;
A
#
# COMPACT_ATOMS: atom_id res chain seq x y z
N MET A 1 3.39 -4.38 -16.22
CA MET A 1 4.44 -4.66 -15.22
C MET A 1 5.68 -3.83 -15.52
N ASP A 2 6.01 -3.65 -16.80
CA ASP A 2 7.17 -2.87 -17.27
C ASP A 2 7.20 -1.44 -16.70
N THR A 3 6.05 -0.75 -16.62
CA THR A 3 5.97 0.58 -15.99
C THR A 3 6.33 0.56 -14.50
N LEU A 4 5.88 -0.45 -13.74
CA LEU A 4 6.20 -0.61 -12.32
C LEU A 4 7.70 -0.85 -12.11
N GLU A 5 8.30 -1.70 -12.96
CA GLU A 5 9.73 -2.00 -12.88
C GLU A 5 10.57 -0.76 -13.23
N ALA A 6 10.18 -0.01 -14.26
CA ALA A 6 10.84 1.23 -14.63
C ALA A 6 10.74 2.30 -13.52
N GLU A 7 9.54 2.49 -12.94
CA GLU A 7 9.33 3.41 -11.81
C GLU A 7 10.18 3.01 -10.60
N TYR A 8 10.15 1.73 -10.21
CA TYR A 8 10.97 1.21 -9.12
C TYR A 8 12.46 1.45 -9.36
N THR A 9 12.98 1.14 -10.55
CA THR A 9 14.40 1.35 -10.87
C THR A 9 14.77 2.84 -10.85
N ASN A 10 13.91 3.71 -11.37
CA ASN A 10 14.13 5.16 -11.37
C ASN A 10 14.18 5.72 -9.94
N VAL A 11 13.22 5.36 -9.09
CA VAL A 11 13.17 5.82 -7.68
C VAL A 11 14.34 5.23 -6.88
N LEU A 12 14.67 3.95 -7.11
CA LEU A 12 15.82 3.30 -6.48
C LEU A 12 17.13 4.01 -6.82
N ALA A 13 17.35 4.32 -8.10
CA ALA A 13 18.52 5.06 -8.56
C ALA A 13 18.57 6.47 -7.94
N HIS A 14 17.43 7.16 -7.90
CA HIS A 14 17.33 8.48 -7.26
C HIS A 14 17.73 8.42 -5.78
N ILE A 15 17.12 7.55 -4.97
CA ILE A 15 17.43 7.44 -3.54
C ILE A 15 18.90 7.04 -3.33
N ASN A 16 19.43 6.10 -4.11
CA ASN A 16 20.84 5.70 -4.02
C ASN A 16 21.80 6.85 -4.33
N GLY A 17 21.45 7.71 -5.31
CA GLY A 17 22.23 8.89 -5.67
C GLY A 17 22.24 10.00 -4.61
N LEU A 18 21.22 10.07 -3.74
CA LEU A 18 21.16 11.08 -2.67
C LEU A 18 22.39 11.00 -1.75
N GLN A 19 23.01 12.15 -1.51
CA GLN A 19 24.09 12.30 -0.53
C GLN A 19 23.53 13.02 0.70
N PRO A 20 22.96 12.28 1.69
CA PRO A 20 22.44 12.90 2.89
C PRO A 20 23.54 13.61 3.68
N VAL A 21 23.14 14.58 4.51
CA VAL A 21 24.05 15.22 5.47
C VAL A 21 24.79 14.13 6.26
N PRO A 22 26.13 14.20 6.36
CA PRO A 22 26.90 13.23 7.12
C PRO A 22 26.38 13.14 8.57
N GLY A 23 25.90 11.96 8.95
CA GLY A 23 25.32 11.74 10.28
C GLY A 23 24.46 10.49 10.32
N ALA A 24 24.48 9.77 11.45
CA ALA A 24 23.76 8.52 11.59
C ALA A 24 22.24 8.61 11.30
N PRO A 25 21.51 9.66 11.75
CA PRO A 25 20.05 9.70 11.55
C PRO A 25 19.64 9.86 10.08
N TRP A 26 20.38 10.64 9.28
CA TRP A 26 20.09 10.83 7.86
C TRP A 26 20.42 9.59 7.03
N LEU A 27 21.54 8.92 7.34
CA LEU A 27 21.92 7.65 6.71
C LEU A 27 20.91 6.55 7.03
N GLU A 28 20.47 6.48 8.28
CA GLU A 28 19.43 5.54 8.72
C GLU A 28 18.09 5.85 8.05
N PHE A 29 17.71 7.13 7.92
CA PHE A 29 16.50 7.51 7.20
C PHE A 29 16.53 7.07 5.73
N LYS A 30 17.64 7.31 5.02
CA LYS A 30 17.87 6.80 3.66
C LYS A 30 17.75 5.28 3.59
N ARG A 31 18.37 4.55 4.54
CA ARG A 31 18.27 3.08 4.63
C ARG A 31 16.83 2.61 4.78
N ARG A 32 16.05 3.24 5.67
CA ARG A 32 14.62 2.90 5.88
C ARG A 32 13.77 3.22 4.64
N LYS A 33 14.04 4.32 3.95
CA LYS A 33 13.36 4.65 2.67
C LYS A 33 13.64 3.63 1.58
N LEU A 34 14.88 3.15 1.47
CA LEU A 34 15.22 2.05 0.55
C LEU A 34 14.48 0.75 0.91
N GLN A 35 14.37 0.45 2.21
CA GLN A 35 13.61 -0.72 2.66
C GLN A 35 12.12 -0.59 2.33
N GLU A 36 11.50 0.55 2.64
CA GLU A 36 10.12 0.86 2.30
C GLU A 36 9.85 0.66 0.79
N LEU A 37 10.66 1.29 -0.08
CA LEU A 37 10.53 1.14 -1.54
C LEU A 37 10.58 -0.32 -2.00
N ASN A 38 11.51 -1.10 -1.44
CA ASN A 38 11.66 -2.51 -1.79
C ASN A 38 10.47 -3.35 -1.32
N ASP A 39 9.95 -3.06 -0.13
CA ASP A 39 8.79 -3.76 0.44
C ASP A 39 7.53 -3.45 -0.37
N GLU A 40 7.32 -2.18 -0.75
CA GLU A 40 6.23 -1.74 -1.61
C GLU A 40 6.29 -2.37 -3.00
N TYR A 41 7.44 -2.30 -3.68
CA TYR A 41 7.59 -2.87 -5.01
C TYR A 41 7.23 -4.35 -5.04
N ARG A 42 7.71 -5.13 -4.06
CA ARG A 42 7.37 -6.56 -3.94
C ARG A 42 5.88 -6.77 -3.70
N ALA A 43 5.27 -5.99 -2.81
CA ALA A 43 3.84 -6.07 -2.50
C ALA A 43 2.95 -5.73 -3.71
N ILE A 44 3.27 -4.64 -4.43
CA ILE A 44 2.53 -4.20 -5.62
C ILE A 44 2.69 -5.23 -6.73
N LYS A 45 3.92 -5.66 -7.03
CA LYS A 45 4.18 -6.66 -8.08
C LYS A 45 3.43 -7.95 -7.82
N LEU A 46 3.49 -8.46 -6.59
CA LEU A 46 2.75 -9.65 -6.20
C LEU A 46 1.22 -9.46 -6.36
N THR A 47 0.69 -8.31 -5.92
CA THR A 47 -0.74 -8.01 -6.02
C THR A 47 -1.21 -7.95 -7.47
N MET A 48 -0.44 -7.30 -8.35
CA MET A 48 -0.70 -7.29 -9.80
C MET A 48 -0.70 -8.70 -10.41
N GLN A 49 0.27 -9.53 -10.03
CA GLN A 49 0.31 -10.94 -10.46
C GLN A 49 -0.87 -11.75 -9.90
N GLY A 50 -1.35 -11.39 -8.71
CA GLY A 50 -2.50 -12.01 -8.04
C GLY A 50 -3.81 -11.87 -8.79
N TYR A 51 -4.00 -10.81 -9.59
CA TYR A 51 -5.17 -10.68 -10.47
C TYR A 51 -5.22 -11.78 -11.53
N ALA A 52 -4.06 -12.20 -12.05
CA ALA A 52 -3.99 -13.31 -13.00
C ALA A 52 -3.97 -14.67 -12.29
N ASN A 53 -3.35 -14.75 -11.11
CA ASN A 53 -3.21 -15.99 -10.35
C ASN A 53 -3.33 -15.75 -8.83
N PRO A 54 -4.54 -15.82 -8.26
CA PRO A 54 -4.78 -15.56 -6.83
C PRO A 54 -4.05 -16.53 -5.89
N ARG A 55 -3.62 -17.70 -6.35
CA ARG A 55 -2.82 -18.65 -5.54
C ARG A 55 -1.47 -18.07 -5.13
N LEU A 56 -0.91 -17.15 -5.92
CA LEU A 56 0.32 -16.43 -5.55
C LEU A 56 0.11 -15.63 -4.27
N LEU A 57 -1.04 -14.96 -4.12
CA LEU A 57 -1.39 -14.20 -2.93
C LEU A 57 -1.57 -15.11 -1.71
N LEU A 58 -2.29 -16.23 -1.89
CA LEU A 58 -2.53 -17.21 -0.82
C LEU A 58 -1.22 -17.80 -0.25
N ASN A 59 -0.23 -18.03 -1.12
CA ASN A 59 1.05 -18.64 -0.74
C ASN A 59 2.13 -17.64 -0.28
N ALA A 60 1.87 -16.34 -0.40
CA ALA A 60 2.84 -15.30 -0.07
C ALA A 60 3.14 -15.22 1.44
N PRO A 61 4.30 -14.66 1.85
CA PRO A 61 4.70 -14.58 3.26
C PRO A 61 4.02 -13.43 4.02
N TYR A 62 2.72 -13.21 3.78
CA TYR A 62 1.90 -12.22 4.49
C TYR A 62 1.03 -12.87 5.57
N PRO A 63 0.50 -12.09 6.53
CA PRO A 63 -0.34 -12.60 7.60
C PRO A 63 -1.51 -13.45 7.10
N ALA A 64 -1.86 -14.50 7.85
CA ALA A 64 -2.98 -15.38 7.54
C ALA A 64 -4.32 -14.64 7.46
N ALA A 65 -4.46 -13.52 8.17
CA ALA A 65 -5.63 -12.64 8.09
C ALA A 65 -5.79 -12.05 6.68
N CYS A 66 -4.73 -11.49 6.08
CA CYS A 66 -4.79 -10.92 4.72
C CYS A 66 -5.11 -11.98 3.67
N LYS A 67 -4.64 -13.21 3.88
CA LYS A 67 -4.92 -14.35 2.99
C LYS A 67 -6.40 -14.73 2.96
N ALA A 68 -7.17 -14.41 4.00
CA ALA A 68 -8.59 -14.76 4.06
C ALA A 68 -9.36 -14.17 2.87
N TYR A 69 -9.04 -12.95 2.43
CA TYR A 69 -9.71 -12.29 1.31
C TYR A 69 -9.50 -12.95 -0.06
N VAL A 70 -8.52 -13.84 -0.21
CA VAL A 70 -8.17 -14.44 -1.51
C VAL A 70 -8.37 -15.95 -1.53
N ARG A 71 -8.91 -16.55 -0.47
CA ARG A 71 -9.10 -18.01 -0.36
C ARG A 71 -10.09 -18.52 -1.41
N GLY A 72 -11.27 -17.91 -1.51
CA GLY A 72 -12.26 -18.29 -2.51
C GLY A 72 -11.72 -18.15 -3.93
N LEU A 73 -11.02 -17.04 -4.22
CA LEU A 73 -10.40 -16.77 -5.52
C LEU A 73 -9.34 -17.82 -5.87
N ALA A 74 -8.45 -18.16 -4.93
CA ALA A 74 -7.39 -19.15 -5.16
C ALA A 74 -7.92 -20.59 -5.33
N ALA A 75 -9.06 -20.88 -4.70
CA ALA A 75 -9.76 -22.15 -4.81
C ALA A 75 -10.69 -22.24 -6.03
N ALA A 76 -10.92 -21.13 -6.75
CA ALA A 76 -11.92 -21.02 -7.82
C ALA A 76 -13.31 -21.53 -7.36
N ASN A 77 -13.73 -21.13 -6.16
CA ASN A 77 -14.98 -21.56 -5.55
C ASN A 77 -15.93 -20.37 -5.35
N ASP A 78 -16.99 -20.32 -6.15
CA ASP A 78 -17.94 -19.20 -6.17
C ASP A 78 -18.61 -18.93 -4.82
N SER A 79 -18.99 -19.98 -4.09
CA SER A 79 -19.61 -19.82 -2.77
C SER A 79 -18.64 -19.19 -1.77
N LEU A 80 -17.36 -19.60 -1.81
CA LEU A 80 -16.32 -18.99 -0.97
C LEU A 80 -16.00 -17.56 -1.42
N ILE A 81 -15.93 -17.28 -2.71
CA ILE A 81 -15.70 -15.91 -3.23
C ILE A 81 -16.80 -14.97 -2.72
N ARG A 82 -18.06 -15.38 -2.80
CA ARG A 82 -19.19 -14.58 -2.30
C ARG A 82 -19.14 -14.39 -0.79
N ALA A 83 -18.78 -15.43 -0.03
CA ALA A 83 -18.65 -15.34 1.41
C ALA A 83 -17.51 -14.39 1.84
N ASP A 84 -16.34 -14.52 1.21
CA ASP A 84 -15.18 -13.65 1.43
C ASP A 84 -15.53 -12.18 1.11
N TRP A 85 -16.23 -11.94 -0.01
CA TRP A 85 -16.62 -10.59 -0.44
C TRP A 85 -17.66 -9.98 0.50
N GLN A 86 -18.67 -10.74 0.91
CA GLN A 86 -19.66 -10.26 1.87
C GLN A 86 -19.02 -9.97 3.25
N GLN A 87 -18.02 -10.74 3.65
CA GLN A 87 -17.25 -10.45 4.87
C GLN A 87 -16.50 -9.13 4.77
N LEU A 88 -15.83 -8.87 3.63
CA LEU A 88 -15.18 -7.59 3.37
C LEU A 88 -16.17 -6.42 3.45
N VAL A 89 -17.37 -6.54 2.86
CA VAL A 89 -18.40 -5.50 2.93
C VAL A 89 -18.77 -5.21 4.39
N ARG A 90 -19.02 -6.24 5.21
CA ARG A 90 -19.33 -6.07 6.64
C ARG A 90 -18.22 -5.37 7.41
N GLU A 91 -16.97 -5.64 7.08
CA GLU A 91 -15.81 -4.99 7.70
C GLU A 91 -15.72 -3.52 7.28
N GLN A 92 -15.89 -3.22 5.99
CA GLN A 92 -15.89 -1.86 5.48
C GLN A 92 -17.04 -1.02 6.07
N GLN A 93 -18.22 -1.60 6.25
CA GLN A 93 -19.36 -0.92 6.88
C GLN A 93 -19.08 -0.49 8.33
N ARG A 94 -18.26 -1.25 9.08
CA ARG A 94 -17.90 -0.88 10.45
C ARG A 94 -16.93 0.29 10.51
N ASN A 95 -16.12 0.47 9.46
CA ASN A 95 -14.99 1.38 9.45
C ASN A 95 -15.25 2.64 8.60
N ASN A 96 -16.32 2.68 7.80
CA ASN A 96 -16.64 3.79 6.89
C ASN A 96 -17.90 4.56 7.31
N SER A 97 -17.93 5.85 6.99
CA SER A 97 -19.01 6.76 7.38
C SER A 97 -20.33 6.62 6.61
N ILE A 98 -20.42 5.73 5.60
CA ILE A 98 -21.63 5.53 4.77
C ILE A 98 -21.89 4.02 4.50
N PRO A 99 -22.27 3.25 5.53
CA PRO A 99 -22.37 1.79 5.46
C PRO A 99 -23.46 1.27 4.50
N GLU A 100 -24.57 1.99 4.35
CA GLU A 100 -25.71 1.57 3.51
C GLU A 100 -25.31 1.49 2.02
N SER A 101 -24.58 2.50 1.54
CA SER A 101 -24.10 2.56 0.15
C SER A 101 -23.18 1.41 -0.25
N LEU A 102 -22.47 0.81 0.71
CA LEU A 102 -21.60 -0.35 0.49
C LEU A 102 -22.39 -1.63 0.29
N GLN A 103 -23.48 -1.81 1.04
CA GLN A 103 -24.36 -2.96 0.90
C GLN A 103 -25.12 -2.91 -0.43
N GLU A 104 -25.68 -1.76 -0.77
CA GLU A 104 -26.40 -1.57 -2.04
C GLU A 104 -25.50 -1.85 -3.24
N ARG A 105 -24.26 -1.33 -3.22
CA ARG A 105 -23.28 -1.62 -4.27
C ARG A 105 -22.96 -3.11 -4.36
N PHE A 106 -22.72 -3.77 -3.22
CA PHE A 106 -22.48 -5.21 -3.20
C PHE A 106 -23.64 -5.99 -3.81
N GLU A 107 -24.88 -5.68 -3.43
CA GLU A 107 -26.07 -6.37 -3.95
C GLU A 107 -26.23 -6.18 -5.46
N GLN A 108 -26.03 -4.95 -5.94
CA GLN A 108 -26.08 -4.63 -7.36
C GLN A 108 -25.01 -5.40 -8.15
N GLU A 109 -23.75 -5.33 -7.71
CA GLU A 109 -22.62 -5.95 -8.41
C GLU A 109 -22.66 -7.49 -8.29
N ALA A 110 -23.13 -8.03 -7.17
CA ALA A 110 -23.25 -9.48 -6.96
C ALA A 110 -24.34 -10.13 -7.81
N ALA A 111 -25.33 -9.33 -8.26
CA ALA A 111 -26.39 -9.74 -9.19
C ALA A 111 -26.00 -9.54 -10.67
N ALA A 112 -24.88 -8.86 -10.96
CA ALA A 112 -24.44 -8.60 -12.32
C ALA A 112 -23.93 -9.88 -13.02
N PRO A 113 -24.06 -10.01 -14.36
CA PRO A 113 -23.52 -11.14 -15.10
C PRO A 113 -22.01 -11.35 -14.91
N ASP A 114 -21.26 -10.27 -14.71
CA ASP A 114 -19.81 -10.22 -14.51
C ASP A 114 -19.40 -10.05 -13.03
N TRP A 115 -20.27 -10.46 -12.10
CA TRP A 115 -20.04 -10.36 -10.65
C TRP A 115 -18.68 -10.89 -10.18
N HIS A 116 -18.11 -11.89 -10.87
CA HIS A 116 -16.80 -12.44 -10.53
C HIS A 116 -15.69 -11.39 -10.68
N GLY A 117 -15.77 -10.53 -11.70
CA GLY A 117 -14.84 -9.42 -11.90
C GLY A 117 -14.94 -8.40 -10.76
N HIS A 118 -16.16 -8.02 -10.39
CA HIS A 118 -16.42 -7.13 -9.25
C HIS A 118 -15.86 -7.71 -7.95
N ALA A 119 -16.16 -8.99 -7.66
CA ALA A 119 -15.66 -9.68 -6.48
C ALA A 119 -14.12 -9.73 -6.46
N GLN A 120 -13.49 -10.04 -7.60
CA GLN A 120 -12.04 -10.09 -7.69
C GLN A 120 -11.39 -8.72 -7.42
N VAL A 121 -11.91 -7.66 -8.03
CA VAL A 121 -11.43 -6.29 -7.79
C VAL A 121 -11.61 -5.92 -6.32
N ALA A 122 -12.78 -6.20 -5.74
CA ALA A 122 -13.07 -5.84 -4.36
C ALA A 122 -12.13 -6.56 -3.38
N LEU A 123 -12.03 -7.88 -3.51
CA LEU A 123 -11.22 -8.73 -2.65
C LEU A 123 -9.73 -8.44 -2.76
N ILE A 124 -9.21 -8.21 -3.97
CA ILE A 124 -7.79 -7.95 -4.17
C ILE A 124 -7.43 -6.48 -3.83
N SER A 125 -8.20 -5.49 -4.28
CA SER A 125 -7.89 -4.07 -4.07
C SER A 125 -8.19 -3.57 -2.67
N PHE A 126 -9.27 -4.05 -2.04
CA PHE A 126 -9.72 -3.50 -0.76
C PHE A 126 -9.58 -4.47 0.41
N GLY A 127 -9.63 -5.78 0.16
CA GLY A 127 -9.33 -6.77 1.19
C GLY A 127 -7.83 -7.00 1.32
N TRP A 128 -7.28 -7.73 0.36
CA TRP A 128 -5.87 -8.12 0.33
C TRP A 128 -4.92 -6.92 0.41
N TRP A 129 -5.05 -5.96 -0.52
CA TRP A 129 -4.09 -4.85 -0.63
C TRP A 129 -4.09 -3.96 0.62
N ASN A 130 -5.26 -3.54 1.12
CA ASN A 130 -5.32 -2.74 2.34
C ASN A 130 -4.68 -3.48 3.53
N CYS A 131 -4.97 -4.77 3.69
CA CYS A 131 -4.40 -5.58 4.76
C CYS A 131 -2.87 -5.69 4.66
N ILE A 132 -2.31 -5.97 3.48
CA ILE A 132 -0.85 -6.07 3.35
C ILE A 132 -0.16 -4.70 3.40
N ASN A 133 -0.82 -3.63 2.94
CA ASN A 133 -0.26 -2.28 2.97
C ASN A 133 0.00 -1.81 4.41
N GLU A 134 -0.85 -2.21 5.37
CA GLU A 134 -0.62 -1.97 6.80
C GLU A 134 0.64 -2.68 7.34
N THR A 135 1.13 -3.72 6.67
CA THR A 135 2.36 -4.42 7.07
C THR A 135 3.63 -3.74 6.56
N ILE A 136 3.51 -2.79 5.63
CA ILE A 136 4.64 -2.06 5.05
C ILE A 136 5.07 -0.97 6.02
N ARG A 137 6.33 -1.03 6.46
CA ARG A 137 6.89 -0.04 7.40
C ARG A 137 7.22 1.26 6.66
N ARG A 138 6.38 2.26 6.84
CA ARG A 138 6.58 3.62 6.32
C ARG A 138 7.75 4.31 7.02
N ALA A 139 8.72 4.77 6.24
CA ALA A 139 9.84 5.53 6.77
C ALA A 139 9.44 7.00 6.89
N GLU A 140 8.84 7.38 8.01
CA GLU A 140 8.50 8.79 8.24
C GLU A 140 9.66 9.58 8.88
N PRO A 141 9.81 10.88 8.56
CA PRO A 141 10.68 11.76 9.31
C PRO A 141 10.26 11.77 10.79
N THR A 142 11.23 11.58 11.69
CA THR A 142 10.96 11.67 13.13
C THR A 142 11.09 13.11 13.60
N GLU A 143 10.50 13.45 14.74
CA GLU A 143 10.72 14.75 15.40
C GLU A 143 12.22 15.05 15.60
N GLN A 144 13.01 14.03 15.93
CA GLN A 144 14.47 14.15 16.01
C GLN A 144 15.10 14.55 14.67
N LEU A 145 14.65 13.98 13.56
CA LEU A 145 15.14 14.33 12.23
C LEU A 145 14.78 15.77 11.87
N TYR A 146 13.57 16.24 12.23
CA TYR A 146 13.16 17.64 12.09
C TYR A 146 14.04 18.59 12.89
N ARG A 147 14.33 18.30 14.17
CA ARG A 147 15.23 19.14 14.97
C ARG A 147 16.64 19.21 14.37
N GLN A 148 17.14 18.10 13.83
CA GLN A 148 18.44 18.08 13.14
C GLN A 148 18.42 18.85 11.82
N TYR A 149 17.28 18.85 11.11
CA TYR A 149 17.08 19.66 9.93
C TYR A 149 17.18 21.15 10.27
N GLU A 150 16.46 21.61 11.31
CA GLU A 150 16.48 23.02 11.75
C GLU A 150 17.89 23.50 12.12
N GLN A 151 18.69 22.62 12.74
CA GLN A 151 20.08 22.90 13.08
C GLN A 151 21.00 23.12 11.86
N LEU A 152 20.56 22.83 10.64
CA LEU A 152 21.32 23.16 9.44
C LEU A 152 21.22 24.65 9.08
N PHE A 153 20.26 25.39 9.65
CA PHE A 153 19.90 26.75 9.23
C PHE A 153 20.22 27.84 10.27
N ILE A 154 21.04 27.57 11.30
CA ILE A 154 21.33 28.47 12.44
C ILE A 154 22.16 29.72 12.06
N GLY A 155 22.32 30.02 10.77
CA GLY A 155 23.09 31.16 10.28
C GLY A 155 22.59 31.74 8.95
N VAL A 156 21.36 31.42 8.52
CA VAL A 156 20.80 31.99 7.30
C VAL A 156 20.30 33.41 7.60
N GLN A 157 21.03 34.42 7.12
CA GLN A 157 20.50 35.78 7.03
C GLN A 157 19.52 35.82 5.84
N SER A 158 18.25 36.17 6.07
CA SER A 158 17.34 36.48 4.97
C SER A 158 17.65 37.89 4.48
N GLU A 159 18.09 38.04 3.23
CA GLU A 159 18.17 39.32 2.51
C GLU A 159 16.77 39.87 2.13
N CYS A 160 15.74 39.56 2.91
CA CYS A 160 14.45 40.23 2.76
C CYS A 160 14.55 41.54 3.56
N GLU A 161 15.12 42.57 2.95
CA GLU A 161 14.90 43.95 3.40
C GLU A 161 13.41 44.26 3.18
N ASP A 162 12.65 44.35 4.27
CA ASP A 162 11.35 45.00 4.24
C ASP A 162 11.60 46.47 3.86
N VAL A 163 11.23 46.82 2.63
CA VAL A 163 11.27 48.20 2.15
C VAL A 163 10.16 48.95 2.87
N GLU A 164 10.53 49.82 3.82
CA GLU A 164 9.61 50.75 4.53
C GLU A 164 8.87 51.69 3.56
#